data_AF-A0A2M9Q8F9-F1
#
_entry.id   AF-A0A2M9Q8F9-F1
#
_cell.length_a   1.000
_cell.length_b   1.000
_cell.length_c   1.000
_cell.angle_alpha   90.00
_cell.angle_beta   90.00
_cell.angle_gamma   90.00
#
_symmetry.space_group_name_H-M   'P 1'
#
loop_
_entity.id
_entity.type
_entity.pdbx_description
1 polymer ?
#
loop_
_entity_poly.entity_id
_entity_poly.type
_entity_poly.pdbx_seq_one_letter_code
_entity_poly.pdbx_strand_id
1 'polypeptide(L)'
;MNLIDAYIHEVTKRISKDKRDKTNLELKSTIEDMLPEDYSELDIKEVLKKLGNPVEVAAKYQDTPRFLISPTVFDTYIRTLKLVIPWAILITIIVQMIESIVLYNGEGALLTAIIKTISITISHIISVIIYVLFWITVAFIVIERSEGKNISIPLIK
;
A
#
# COMPACT_ATOMS: atom_id res chain seq x y z
N MET A 1 -32.87 9.28 -20.36
CA MET A 1 -32.28 8.71 -19.13
C MET A 1 -32.46 9.75 -18.04
N ASN A 2 -32.98 9.36 -16.88
CA ASN A 2 -33.10 10.25 -15.72
C ASN A 2 -31.68 10.58 -15.19
N LEU A 3 -31.46 11.77 -14.63
CA LEU A 3 -30.21 12.18 -13.99
C LEU A 3 -29.77 11.19 -12.90
N ILE A 4 -30.73 10.64 -12.16
CA ILE A 4 -30.51 9.63 -11.12
C ILE A 4 -29.94 8.35 -11.75
N ASP A 5 -30.57 7.83 -12.81
CA ASP A 5 -30.12 6.61 -13.49
C ASP A 5 -28.71 6.78 -14.08
N ALA A 6 -28.43 7.95 -14.66
CA ALA A 6 -27.10 8.27 -15.19
C ALA A 6 -26.05 8.31 -14.07
N TYR A 7 -26.36 8.91 -12.93
CA TYR A 7 -25.47 8.95 -11.78
C TYR A 7 -25.18 7.55 -11.23
N ILE A 8 -26.23 6.75 -11.00
CA ILE A 8 -26.07 5.39 -10.47
C ILE A 8 -25.31 4.51 -11.45
N HIS A 9 -25.53 4.67 -12.76
CA HIS A 9 -24.75 3.98 -13.78
C HIS A 9 -23.26 4.34 -13.70
N GLU A 10 -22.94 5.63 -13.52
CA GLU A 10 -21.55 6.10 -13.37
C GLU A 10 -20.85 5.56 -12.12
N VAL A 11 -21.60 5.32 -11.05
CA VAL A 11 -21.09 4.69 -9.82
C VAL A 11 -20.89 3.18 -10.03
N THR A 12 -21.94 2.48 -10.44
CA THR A 12 -21.97 1.01 -10.54
C THR A 12 -21.03 0.46 -11.61
N LYS A 13 -20.78 1.19 -12.69
CA LYS A 13 -19.80 0.77 -13.72
C LYS A 13 -18.38 0.63 -13.17
N ARG A 14 -18.06 1.28 -12.05
CA ARG A 14 -16.75 1.28 -11.39
C ARG A 14 -16.64 0.24 -10.27
N ILE A 15 -17.71 -0.49 -9.96
CA ILE A 15 -17.76 -1.50 -8.90
C ILE A 15 -17.74 -2.90 -9.55
N SER A 16 -17.29 -3.91 -8.79
CA SER A 16 -17.26 -5.32 -9.18
C SER A 16 -18.66 -5.83 -9.56
N LYS A 17 -18.75 -6.69 -10.58
CA LYS A 17 -20.03 -7.09 -11.20
C LYS A 17 -21.00 -7.75 -10.22
N ASP A 18 -20.48 -8.53 -9.29
CA ASP A 18 -21.19 -9.23 -8.21
C ASP A 18 -21.94 -8.28 -7.26
N LYS A 19 -21.49 -7.02 -7.12
CA LYS A 19 -22.10 -6.04 -6.22
C LYS A 19 -23.00 -5.02 -6.90
N ARG A 20 -22.94 -4.93 -8.23
CA ARG A 20 -23.62 -3.86 -8.98
C ARG A 20 -25.10 -3.79 -8.71
N ASP A 21 -25.79 -4.93 -8.71
CA ASP A 21 -27.24 -4.96 -8.55
C ASP A 21 -27.66 -4.55 -7.13
N LYS A 22 -26.93 -5.02 -6.11
CA LYS A 22 -27.16 -4.63 -4.72
C LYS A 22 -26.88 -3.13 -4.51
N THR A 23 -25.73 -2.65 -4.97
CA THR A 23 -25.37 -1.23 -4.84
C THR A 23 -26.30 -0.32 -5.64
N ASN A 24 -26.79 -0.76 -6.81
CA ASN A 24 -27.78 -0.02 -7.58
C ASN A 24 -29.05 0.21 -6.76
N LEU A 25 -29.60 -0.86 -6.17
CA LEU A 25 -30.78 -0.77 -5.30
C LEU A 25 -30.54 0.09 -4.06
N GLU A 26 -29.42 -0.13 -3.37
CA GLU A 26 -29.07 0.61 -2.14
C GLU A 26 -28.87 2.11 -2.41
N LEU A 27 -28.11 2.46 -3.47
CA LEU A 27 -27.87 3.85 -3.84
C LEU A 27 -29.15 4.53 -4.33
N LYS A 28 -30.01 3.80 -5.05
CA LYS A 28 -31.30 4.32 -5.49
C LYS A 28 -32.21 4.65 -4.30
N SER A 29 -32.35 3.71 -3.36
CA SER A 29 -33.11 3.94 -2.12
C SER A 29 -32.56 5.13 -1.34
N THR A 30 -31.23 5.24 -1.23
CA THR A 30 -30.59 6.37 -0.52
C THR A 30 -30.90 7.72 -1.18
N ILE A 31 -30.92 7.78 -2.52
CA ILE A 31 -31.27 9.00 -3.25
C ILE A 31 -32.75 9.34 -3.08
N GLU A 32 -33.63 8.33 -3.15
CA GLU A 32 -35.08 8.49 -2.95
C GLU A 32 -35.40 8.98 -1.53
N ASP A 33 -34.72 8.46 -0.51
CA ASP A 33 -34.88 8.89 0.89
C ASP A 33 -34.39 10.34 1.14
N MET A 34 -33.51 10.86 0.29
CA MET A 34 -33.02 12.24 0.36
C MET A 34 -33.94 13.24 -0.37
N LEU A 35 -34.85 12.77 -1.21
CA LEU A 35 -35.76 13.61 -1.99
C LEU A 35 -37.07 13.86 -1.22
N PRO A 36 -37.66 15.06 -1.33
CA PRO A 36 -39.02 15.32 -0.83
C PRO A 36 -40.09 14.57 -1.65
N GLU A 37 -41.30 14.40 -1.10
CA GLU A 37 -42.40 13.67 -1.77
C GLU A 37 -42.76 14.25 -3.15
N ASP A 38 -42.66 15.57 -3.31
CA ASP A 38 -42.88 16.28 -4.57
C ASP A 38 -41.59 17.02 -4.95
N TYR A 39 -40.73 16.34 -5.72
CA TYR A 39 -39.40 16.84 -6.06
C TYR A 39 -39.32 17.38 -7.50
N SER A 40 -38.57 18.46 -7.66
CA SER A 40 -38.23 19.06 -8.94
C SER A 40 -36.86 18.61 -9.44
N GLU A 41 -36.51 18.94 -10.69
CA GLU A 41 -35.16 18.69 -11.20
C GLU A 41 -34.05 19.42 -10.41
N LEU A 42 -34.39 20.52 -9.73
CA LEU A 42 -33.43 21.26 -8.90
C LEU A 42 -33.09 20.47 -7.63
N ASP A 43 -34.08 19.83 -7.02
CA ASP A 43 -33.89 19.00 -5.83
C ASP A 43 -33.00 17.78 -6.14
N ILE A 44 -33.22 17.15 -7.31
CA ILE A 44 -32.35 16.07 -7.79
C ILE A 44 -30.90 16.54 -7.92
N LYS A 45 -30.68 17.71 -8.55
CA LYS A 45 -29.32 18.27 -8.71
C LYS A 45 -28.67 18.57 -7.37
N GLU A 46 -29.44 19.08 -6.41
CA GLU A 46 -28.93 19.38 -5.07
C GLU A 46 -28.53 18.10 -4.31
N VAL A 47 -29.37 17.06 -4.35
CA VAL A 47 -29.09 15.75 -3.75
C VAL A 47 -27.85 15.12 -4.38
N LEU A 48 -27.76 15.09 -5.72
CA LEU A 48 -26.59 14.53 -6.42
C LEU A 48 -25.32 15.33 -6.15
N LYS A 49 -25.42 16.66 -6.02
CA LYS A 49 -24.29 17.53 -5.65
C LYS A 49 -23.83 17.26 -4.21
N LYS A 50 -24.77 16.98 -3.29
CA LYS A 50 -24.49 16.61 -1.90
C LYS A 50 -23.84 15.23 -1.78
N LEU A 51 -24.21 14.29 -2.64
CA LEU A 51 -23.54 12.97 -2.76
C LEU A 51 -22.11 13.08 -3.31
N GLY A 52 -21.88 14.03 -4.21
CA GLY A 52 -20.56 14.35 -4.74
C GLY A 52 -20.17 13.54 -5.98
N ASN A 53 -18.87 13.40 -6.21
CA ASN A 53 -18.35 12.79 -7.44
C ASN A 53 -18.68 11.27 -7.49
N PRO A 54 -19.30 10.75 -8.58
CA PRO A 54 -19.56 9.32 -8.74
C PRO A 54 -18.34 8.42 -8.53
N VAL A 55 -17.14 8.93 -8.84
CA VAL A 55 -15.87 8.22 -8.64
C VAL A 55 -15.58 7.99 -7.17
N GLU A 56 -15.80 9.01 -6.33
CA GLU A 56 -15.56 8.95 -4.89
C GLU A 56 -16.63 8.10 -4.19
N VAL A 57 -17.89 8.21 -4.62
CA VAL A 57 -18.97 7.37 -4.11
C VAL A 57 -18.71 5.90 -4.46
N ALA A 58 -18.30 5.59 -5.69
CA ALA A 58 -17.94 4.22 -6.09
C ALA A 58 -16.79 3.64 -5.25
N ALA A 59 -15.81 4.47 -4.86
CA ALA A 59 -14.69 4.02 -4.04
C ALA A 59 -15.14 3.51 -2.66
N LYS A 60 -16.25 4.02 -2.11
CA LYS A 60 -16.81 3.53 -0.82
C LYS A 60 -17.40 2.13 -0.91
N TYR A 61 -17.82 1.70 -2.10
CA TYR A 61 -18.39 0.37 -2.36
C TYR A 61 -17.36 -0.63 -2.91
N GLN A 62 -16.10 -0.21 -3.12
CA GLN A 62 -15.02 -1.12 -3.54
C GLN A 62 -14.43 -1.81 -2.29
N ASP A 63 -14.52 -3.14 -2.25
CA ASP A 63 -13.89 -3.96 -1.19
C ASP A 63 -12.37 -3.99 -1.28
N THR A 64 -11.82 -3.74 -2.46
CA THR A 64 -10.38 -3.79 -2.69
C THR A 64 -9.81 -2.37 -2.61
N PRO A 65 -9.12 -2.01 -1.52
CA PRO A 65 -8.32 -0.79 -1.50
C PRO A 65 -7.35 -0.82 -2.68
N ARG A 66 -7.23 0.30 -3.40
CA ARG A 66 -6.31 0.44 -4.54
C ARG A 66 -4.86 0.67 -4.08
N PHE A 67 -4.54 0.23 -2.87
CA PHE A 67 -3.30 0.49 -2.18
C PHE A 67 -2.49 -0.81 -2.07
N LEU A 68 -1.19 -0.72 -2.32
CA LEU A 68 -0.24 -1.83 -2.09
C LEU A 68 -0.06 -2.11 -0.60
N ILE A 69 -0.15 -1.07 0.23
CA ILE A 69 -0.08 -1.11 1.68
C ILE A 69 -1.18 -0.17 2.20
N SER A 70 -2.07 -0.64 3.08
CA SER A 70 -3.15 0.23 3.59
C SER A 70 -2.59 1.44 4.36
N PRO A 71 -3.29 2.59 4.30
CA PRO A 71 -2.91 3.78 5.06
C PRO A 71 -2.77 3.52 6.57
N THR A 72 -3.51 2.55 7.11
CA THR A 72 -3.51 2.17 8.53
C THR A 72 -2.24 1.46 8.96
N VAL A 73 -1.58 0.70 8.09
CA VAL A 73 -0.34 -0.04 8.42
C VAL A 73 0.93 0.65 7.91
N PHE A 74 0.79 1.71 7.09
CA PHE A 74 1.89 2.45 6.51
C PHE A 74 2.85 3.06 7.54
N ASP A 75 2.32 3.61 8.64
CA ASP A 75 3.15 4.16 9.72
C ASP A 75 4.02 3.08 10.39
N THR A 76 3.45 1.89 10.61
CA THR A 76 4.17 0.72 11.14
C THR A 76 5.23 0.22 10.17
N TYR A 77 4.94 0.22 8.86
CA TYR A 77 5.91 -0.12 7.81
C TYR A 77 7.12 0.84 7.85
N ILE A 78 6.89 2.15 7.89
CA ILE A 78 7.97 3.14 7.95
C ILE A 78 8.78 3.01 9.24
N ARG A 79 8.13 2.77 10.38
CA ARG A 79 8.82 2.53 11.66
C ARG A 79 9.70 1.29 11.60
N THR A 80 9.21 0.21 10.99
CA THR A 80 9.98 -1.03 10.78
C THR A 80 11.22 -0.78 9.93
N LEU A 81 11.09 -0.07 8.80
CA LEU A 81 12.24 0.27 7.95
C LEU A 81 13.28 1.12 8.68
N LYS A 82 12.84 2.14 9.43
CA LYS A 82 13.73 3.00 10.21
C LYS A 82 14.51 2.21 11.28
N LEU A 83 13.92 1.14 11.80
CA LEU A 83 14.58 0.25 12.75
C LEU A 83 15.53 -0.72 12.04
N VAL A 84 15.08 -1.42 10.99
CA VAL A 84 15.83 -2.53 10.38
C VAL A 84 17.01 -2.05 9.54
N ILE A 85 16.89 -0.94 8.80
CA ILE A 85 17.95 -0.47 7.89
C ILE A 85 19.28 -0.21 8.62
N PRO A 86 19.34 0.53 9.75
CA PRO A 86 20.58 0.71 10.50
C PRO A 86 21.23 -0.60 10.94
N TRP A 87 20.42 -1.56 11.44
CA TRP A 87 20.92 -2.88 11.85
C TRP A 87 21.46 -3.66 10.66
N ALA A 88 20.77 -3.65 9.52
CA ALA A 88 21.21 -4.33 8.30
C ALA A 88 22.55 -3.76 7.80
N ILE A 89 22.72 -2.43 7.81
CA ILE A 89 23.97 -1.78 7.45
C ILE A 89 25.10 -2.19 8.41
N LEU A 90 24.84 -2.15 9.73
CA LEU A 90 25.82 -2.54 10.74
C LEU A 90 26.29 -3.99 10.56
N ILE A 91 25.36 -4.92 10.37
CA ILE A 91 25.65 -6.33 10.12
C ILE A 91 26.47 -6.49 8.84
N THR A 92 26.12 -5.77 7.77
CA THR A 92 26.85 -5.82 6.50
C THR A 92 28.31 -5.39 6.68
N ILE A 93 28.57 -4.33 7.44
CA ILE A 93 29.93 -3.86 7.73
C ILE A 93 30.71 -4.90 8.53
N ILE A 94 30.09 -5.53 9.53
CA ILE A 94 30.73 -6.58 10.35
C ILE A 94 31.09 -7.78 9.48
N VAL A 95 30.15 -8.27 8.67
CA VAL A 95 30.38 -9.40 7.74
C VAL A 95 31.51 -9.05 6.77
N GLN A 96 31.49 -7.85 6.21
CA GLN A 96 32.53 -7.41 5.29
C GLN A 96 33.92 -7.37 5.94
N MET A 97 34.00 -6.91 7.20
CA MET A 97 35.26 -6.88 7.95
C MET A 97 35.82 -8.29 8.15
N ILE A 98 34.96 -9.25 8.48
CA ILE A 98 35.35 -10.66 8.64
C ILE A 98 35.81 -11.23 7.29
N GLU A 99 35.05 -11.02 6.22
CA GLU A 99 35.43 -11.46 4.87
C GLU A 99 36.78 -10.88 4.43
N SER A 100 37.02 -9.60 4.68
CA SER A 100 38.28 -8.94 4.34
C SER A 100 39.48 -9.54 5.07
N ILE A 101 39.31 -10.06 6.28
CA ILE A 101 40.38 -10.73 7.04
C ILE A 101 40.57 -12.17 6.54
N VAL A 102 39.49 -12.92 6.34
CA VAL A 102 39.52 -14.34 5.96
C VAL A 102 40.02 -14.53 4.53
N LEU A 103 39.64 -13.65 3.61
CA LEU A 103 39.99 -13.71 2.19
C LEU A 103 41.27 -12.93 1.85
N TYR A 104 42.02 -12.48 2.86
CA TYR A 104 43.25 -11.74 2.65
C TYR A 104 44.37 -12.67 2.15
N ASN A 105 44.69 -12.57 0.86
CA ASN A 105 45.73 -13.39 0.23
C ASN A 105 47.11 -12.72 0.15
N GLY A 106 47.30 -11.54 0.76
CA GLY A 106 48.61 -10.84 0.76
C GLY A 106 49.06 -10.28 -0.59
N GLU A 107 48.28 -10.47 -1.67
CA GLU A 107 48.63 -10.04 -3.02
C GLU A 107 48.07 -8.64 -3.34
N GLY A 108 48.96 -7.72 -3.75
CA GLY A 108 48.62 -6.42 -4.31
C GLY A 108 49.12 -5.22 -3.52
N ALA A 109 49.18 -4.06 -4.20
CA ALA A 109 49.54 -2.80 -3.56
C ALA A 109 48.48 -2.43 -2.49
N LEU A 110 48.93 -1.98 -1.32
CA LEU A 110 48.08 -1.62 -0.18
C LEU A 110 46.95 -0.65 -0.58
N LEU A 111 47.28 0.33 -1.43
CA LEU A 111 46.36 1.34 -1.93
C LEU A 111 45.21 0.71 -2.75
N THR A 112 45.52 -0.23 -3.64
CA THR A 112 44.52 -0.92 -4.47
C THR A 112 43.60 -1.79 -3.62
N ALA A 113 44.13 -2.46 -2.60
CA ALA A 113 43.34 -3.28 -1.67
C ALA A 113 42.33 -2.44 -0.87
N ILE A 114 42.76 -1.26 -0.38
CA ILE A 114 41.89 -0.33 0.35
C ILE A 114 40.77 0.18 -0.55
N ILE A 115 41.10 0.66 -1.76
CA ILE A 115 40.11 1.17 -2.72
C ILE A 115 39.09 0.07 -3.07
N LYS A 116 39.56 -1.15 -3.38
CA LYS A 116 38.70 -2.29 -3.70
C LYS A 116 37.75 -2.63 -2.54
N THR A 117 38.26 -2.65 -1.31
CA THR A 117 37.45 -2.97 -0.12
C THR A 117 36.33 -1.94 0.08
N ILE A 118 36.64 -0.65 -0.07
CA ILE A 118 35.64 0.43 0.04
C ILE A 118 34.58 0.29 -1.06
N SER A 119 35.01 0.08 -2.32
CA SER A 119 34.09 -0.08 -3.44
C SER A 119 33.14 -1.27 -3.26
N ILE A 120 33.64 -2.41 -2.79
CA ILE A 120 32.82 -3.60 -2.52
C ILE A 120 31.84 -3.32 -1.38
N THR A 121 32.31 -2.71 -0.28
CA THR A 121 31.47 -2.38 0.89
C THR A 121 30.28 -1.51 0.49
N ILE A 122 30.51 -0.47 -0.31
CA ILE A 122 29.44 0.42 -0.79
C ILE A 122 28.43 -0.35 -1.65
N SER A 123 28.92 -1.20 -2.56
CA SER A 123 28.07 -2.05 -3.41
C SER A 123 27.18 -2.98 -2.59
N HIS A 124 27.75 -3.62 -1.55
CA HIS A 124 27.00 -4.50 -0.66
C HIS A 124 25.96 -3.76 0.16
N ILE A 125 26.28 -2.57 0.71
CA ILE A 125 25.30 -1.75 1.45
C ILE A 125 24.09 -1.43 0.57
N ILE A 126 24.32 -0.98 -0.67
CA ILE A 126 23.23 -0.67 -1.61
C ILE A 126 22.38 -1.92 -1.87
N SER A 127 23.03 -3.05 -2.13
CA SER A 127 22.36 -4.33 -2.38
C SER A 127 21.49 -4.75 -1.20
N VAL A 128 22.03 -4.68 0.03
CA VAL A 128 21.31 -5.04 1.26
C VAL A 128 20.11 -4.14 1.48
N ILE A 129 20.22 -2.84 1.26
CA ILE A 129 19.07 -1.92 1.37
C ILE A 129 17.95 -2.33 0.42
N ILE A 130 18.28 -2.67 -0.84
CA ILE A 130 17.29 -3.12 -1.82
C ILE A 130 16.62 -4.42 -1.36
N TYR A 131 17.38 -5.41 -0.90
CA TYR A 131 16.83 -6.67 -0.41
C TYR A 131 15.93 -6.47 0.81
N VAL A 132 16.35 -5.63 1.77
CA VAL A 132 15.58 -5.32 2.97
C VAL A 132 14.26 -4.64 2.61
N LEU A 133 14.30 -3.62 1.74
CA LEU A 133 13.09 -2.94 1.28
C LEU A 133 12.14 -3.91 0.57
N PHE A 134 12.67 -4.74 -0.33
CA PHE A 134 11.89 -5.72 -1.07
C PHE A 134 11.19 -6.71 -0.14
N TRP A 135 11.94 -7.39 0.74
CA TRP A 135 11.38 -8.42 1.60
C TRP A 135 10.45 -7.87 2.67
N ILE A 136 10.73 -6.69 3.23
CA ILE A 136 9.81 -6.04 4.18
C ILE A 136 8.51 -5.65 3.47
N THR A 137 8.58 -5.08 2.27
CA THR A 137 7.38 -4.73 1.48
C THR A 137 6.54 -5.98 1.19
N VAL A 138 7.17 -7.06 0.73
CA VAL A 138 6.49 -8.34 0.46
C VAL A 138 5.85 -8.89 1.73
N ALA A 139 6.55 -8.87 2.87
CA ALA A 139 6.01 -9.35 4.14
C ALA A 139 4.76 -8.56 4.56
N PHE A 140 4.78 -7.22 4.47
CA PHE A 140 3.62 -6.38 4.78
C PHE A 140 2.44 -6.66 3.84
N ILE A 141 2.69 -6.80 2.54
CA ILE A 141 1.65 -7.16 1.57
C ILE A 141 1.02 -8.51 1.92
N VAL A 142 1.83 -9.51 2.29
CA VAL A 142 1.35 -10.85 2.66
C VAL A 142 0.55 -10.80 3.96
N ILE A 143 1.03 -10.09 4.98
CA ILE A 143 0.33 -9.92 6.26
C ILE A 143 -1.03 -9.25 6.03
N GLU A 144 -1.06 -8.12 5.33
CA GLU A 144 -2.29 -7.38 5.07
C GLU A 144 -3.30 -8.20 4.25
N ARG A 145 -2.83 -8.95 3.25
CA ARG A 145 -3.71 -9.85 2.47
C ARG A 145 -4.14 -11.09 3.26
N SER A 146 -3.37 -11.49 4.26
CA SER A 146 -3.70 -12.61 5.13
C SER A 146 -4.52 -12.23 6.36
N GLU A 147 -4.62 -10.94 6.73
CA GLU A 147 -5.48 -10.47 7.82
C GLU A 147 -6.98 -10.61 7.50
N GLY A 148 -7.36 -10.78 6.22
CA GLY A 148 -8.65 -11.37 5.84
C GLY A 148 -8.85 -12.82 6.34
N LYS A 149 -7.82 -13.40 6.96
CA LYS A 149 -7.72 -14.77 7.47
C LYS A 149 -7.02 -14.78 8.86
N ASN A 150 -7.45 -13.91 9.76
CA ASN A 150 -7.29 -14.01 11.22
C ASN A 150 -5.93 -14.58 11.71
N ILE A 151 -4.84 -13.87 11.43
CA ILE A 151 -3.52 -14.19 12.02
C ILE A 151 -3.29 -13.26 13.21
N SER A 152 -3.50 -13.78 14.41
CA SER A 152 -3.10 -13.12 15.65
C SER A 152 -1.58 -13.08 15.75
N ILE A 153 -0.97 -11.91 15.51
CA ILE A 153 0.46 -11.69 15.72
C ILE A 153 0.70 -11.48 17.23
N PRO A 154 1.39 -12.40 17.93
CA PRO A 154 1.47 -12.39 19.40
C PRO A 154 2.53 -11.44 19.96
N LEU A 155 3.04 -10.48 19.18
CA LEU A 155 4.18 -9.62 19.56
C LEU A 155 3.80 -8.16 19.85
N ILE A 156 2.51 -7.83 19.93
CA ILE A 156 2.05 -6.52 20.40
C ILE A 156 1.20 -6.74 21.64
N LYS A 157 1.82 -6.56 22.81
CA LYS A 157 1.14 -6.25 24.06
C LYS A 157 1.93 -5.16 24.77
#